data_AF-A0A1G7RAF6-F1
#
_entry.id   AF-A0A1G7RAF6-F1
#
_cell.length_a   1.000
_cell.length_b   1.000
_cell.length_c   1.000
_cell.angle_alpha   90.00
_cell.angle_beta   90.00
_cell.angle_gamma   90.00
#
_symmetry.space_group_name_H-M   'P 1'
#
loop_
_entity.id
_entity.type
_entity.pdbx_description
1 polymer ?
#
loop_
_entity_poly.entity_id
_entity_poly.type
_entity_poly.pdbx_seq_one_letter_code
_entity_poly.pdbx_strand_id
1 'polypeptide(L)'
;MAVSGASSLAARFLFGASLLVLVPFLLIWGIAIVADSAQFSAAVSELAEESYVGTALTLQTAIGFLLTTVSIQAVPMIAEFVGWQWAFAPLAVGPIVGTVSMLTLRGPSAATRLADGNK
;
A
#
# COMPACT_ATOMS: atom_id res chain seq x y z
N MET A 1 3.79 3.41 -5.04
CA MET A 1 2.39 3.63 -4.61
C MET A 1 1.49 4.42 -5.55
N ALA A 2 1.98 5.20 -6.54
CA ALA A 2 1.09 5.93 -7.45
C ALA A 2 0.15 4.99 -8.25
N VAL A 3 0.67 3.85 -8.72
CA VAL A 3 -0.11 2.86 -9.47
C VAL A 3 -1.19 2.21 -8.59
N SER A 4 -0.86 1.75 -7.38
CA SER A 4 -1.83 1.14 -6.47
C SER A 4 -2.93 2.11 -6.05
N GLY A 5 -2.58 3.37 -5.77
CA GLY A 5 -3.53 4.45 -5.48
C GLY A 5 -4.42 4.76 -6.69
N ALA A 6 -3.84 4.96 -7.87
CA ALA A 6 -4.60 5.22 -9.09
C ALA A 6 -5.53 4.05 -9.44
N SER A 7 -5.07 2.80 -9.32
CA SER A 7 -5.89 1.61 -9.52
C SER A 7 -7.08 1.55 -8.56
N SER A 8 -6.90 1.87 -7.27
CA SER A 8 -8.02 1.87 -6.31
C SER A 8 -9.14 2.85 -6.69
N LEU A 9 -8.80 3.99 -7.30
CA LEU A 9 -9.75 4.97 -7.81
C LEU A 9 -10.30 4.57 -9.19
N ALA A 10 -9.45 4.00 -10.04
CA ALA A 10 -9.80 3.60 -11.40
C ALA A 10 -10.76 2.39 -11.42
N ALA A 11 -10.80 1.58 -10.37
CA ALA A 11 -11.69 0.44 -10.23
C ALA A 11 -13.17 0.78 -10.51
N ARG A 12 -13.61 2.02 -10.19
CA ARG A 12 -14.98 2.47 -10.48
C ARG A 12 -15.35 2.39 -11.95
N PHE A 13 -14.40 2.67 -12.84
CA PHE A 13 -14.64 2.73 -14.29
C PHE A 13 -14.69 1.34 -14.93
N LEU A 14 -14.25 0.31 -14.20
CA LEU A 14 -14.25 -1.08 -14.64
C LEU A 14 -15.47 -1.86 -14.14
N PHE A 15 -16.39 -1.20 -13.44
CA PHE A 15 -17.61 -1.84 -12.99
C PHE A 15 -18.49 -2.22 -14.19
N GLY A 16 -18.80 -3.52 -14.33
CA GLY A 16 -19.52 -4.06 -15.50
C GLY A 16 -18.67 -4.25 -16.77
N ALA A 17 -17.35 -4.03 -16.70
CA ALA A 17 -16.45 -4.29 -17.81
C ALA A 17 -16.29 -5.79 -18.12
N SER A 18 -15.86 -6.11 -19.34
CA SER A 18 -15.58 -7.49 -19.74
C SER A 18 -14.36 -8.04 -18.99
N LEU A 19 -14.32 -9.38 -18.82
CA LEU A 19 -13.18 -10.05 -18.17
C LEU A 19 -11.84 -9.79 -18.86
N LEU A 20 -11.85 -9.53 -20.17
CA LEU A 20 -10.66 -9.21 -20.95
C LEU A 20 -9.98 -7.91 -20.50
N VAL A 21 -10.73 -6.95 -19.96
CA VAL A 21 -10.18 -5.70 -19.43
C VAL A 21 -9.96 -5.80 -17.92
N LEU A 22 -10.88 -6.46 -17.22
CA LEU A 22 -10.83 -6.58 -15.76
C LEU A 22 -9.61 -7.39 -15.29
N VAL A 23 -9.31 -8.52 -15.93
CA VAL A 23 -8.22 -9.41 -15.51
C VAL A 23 -6.84 -8.73 -15.59
N PRO A 24 -6.43 -8.13 -16.73
CA PRO A 24 -5.16 -7.41 -16.80
C PRO A 24 -5.07 -6.26 -15.79
N PHE A 25 -6.16 -5.53 -15.58
CA PHE A 25 -6.22 -4.48 -14.58
C PHE A 25 -5.97 -5.00 -13.16
N LEU A 26 -6.64 -6.07 -12.76
CA LEU A 26 -6.46 -6.69 -11.44
C LEU A 26 -5.05 -7.26 -11.27
N LEU A 27 -4.44 -7.80 -12.32
CA LEU A 27 -3.05 -8.26 -12.29
C LEU A 27 -2.08 -7.10 -12.05
N ILE A 28 -2.21 -6.01 -12.82
CA ILE A 28 -1.38 -4.81 -12.65
C ILE A 28 -1.55 -4.24 -11.23
N TRP A 29 -2.80 -4.13 -10.77
CA TRP A 29 -3.09 -3.60 -9.44
C TRP A 29 -2.53 -4.50 -8.34
N GLY A 30 -2.71 -5.82 -8.44
CA GLY A 30 -2.20 -6.79 -7.49
C GLY A 30 -0.67 -6.76 -7.39
N ILE A 31 0.03 -6.73 -8.53
CA ILE A 31 1.49 -6.60 -8.57
C ILE A 31 1.94 -5.29 -7.90
N ALA A 32 1.27 -4.18 -8.21
CA ALA A 32 1.63 -2.87 -7.66
C ALA A 32 1.47 -2.80 -6.14
N ILE A 33 0.38 -3.34 -5.58
CA ILE A 33 0.18 -3.37 -4.11
C ILE A 33 1.24 -4.22 -3.42
N VAL A 34 1.61 -5.37 -3.98
CA VAL A 34 2.65 -6.24 -3.40
C VAL A 34 4.00 -5.52 -3.35
N ALA A 35 4.35 -4.79 -4.42
CA ALA A 35 5.59 -4.03 -4.47
C ALA A 35 5.66 -2.89 -3.44
N ASP A 36 4.52 -2.25 -3.12
CA ASP A 36 4.49 -1.18 -2.14
C ASP A 36 4.87 -1.66 -0.73
N SER A 37 4.40 -2.84 -0.30
CA SER A 37 4.74 -3.41 1.03
C SER A 37 6.24 -3.69 1.18
N ALA A 38 6.91 -4.17 0.12
CA ALA A 38 8.34 -4.45 0.15
C ALA A 38 9.17 -3.18 0.42
N GLN A 39 8.72 -2.03 -0.10
CA GLN A 39 9.39 -0.74 0.12
C GLN A 39 9.40 -0.36 1.61
N PHE A 40 8.29 -0.56 2.31
CA PHE A 40 8.20 -0.25 3.75
C PHE A 40 9.04 -1.19 4.60
N SER A 41 9.01 -2.50 4.31
CA SER A 41 9.82 -3.46 5.07
C SER A 41 11.31 -3.22 4.90
N ALA A 42 11.76 -2.89 3.68
CA ALA A 42 13.15 -2.49 3.44
C ALA A 42 13.52 -1.22 4.23
N ALA A 43 12.67 -0.20 4.18
CA ALA A 43 12.90 1.03 4.93
C ALA A 43 12.97 0.78 6.45
N VAL A 44 12.10 -0.08 6.99
CA VAL A 44 12.12 -0.45 8.42
C VAL A 44 13.39 -1.24 8.75
N SER A 45 13.81 -2.19 7.92
CA SER A 45 15.02 -2.97 8.20
C SER A 45 16.31 -2.17 8.17
N GLU A 46 16.38 -1.12 7.34
CA GLU A 46 17.59 -0.30 7.18
C GLU A 46 17.65 0.90 8.14
N LEU A 47 16.49 1.46 8.52
CA LEU A 47 16.43 2.63 9.39
C LEU A 47 16.30 2.30 10.88
N ALA A 48 15.72 1.15 11.22
CA ALA A 48 15.61 0.71 12.61
C ALA A 48 17.01 0.49 13.22
N GLU A 49 17.10 0.67 14.53
CA GLU A 49 18.29 0.30 15.29
C GLU A 49 18.46 -1.23 15.25
N GLU A 50 19.70 -1.69 15.09
CA GLU A 50 20.04 -3.09 14.80
C GLU A 50 19.42 -4.07 15.82
N SER A 51 19.40 -3.69 17.10
CA SER A 51 18.81 -4.49 18.18
C SER A 51 17.27 -4.62 18.12
N TYR A 52 16.60 -3.75 17.35
CA TYR A 52 15.14 -3.65 17.30
C TYR A 52 14.53 -3.93 15.92
N VAL A 53 15.32 -4.25 14.89
CA VAL A 53 14.83 -4.55 13.53
C VAL A 53 13.73 -5.62 13.55
N GLY A 54 13.95 -6.73 14.27
CA GLY A 54 12.98 -7.81 14.36
C GLY A 54 11.65 -7.38 15.03
N THR A 55 11.73 -6.56 16.09
CA THR A 55 10.56 -6.01 16.77
C THR A 55 9.80 -5.04 15.86
N ALA A 56 10.51 -4.17 15.15
CA ALA A 56 9.92 -3.19 14.24
C ALA A 56 9.19 -3.88 13.07
N LEU A 57 9.80 -4.88 12.44
CA LEU A 57 9.18 -5.65 11.36
C LEU A 57 7.97 -6.46 11.84
N THR A 58 8.05 -7.04 13.04
CA THR A 58 6.92 -7.77 13.65
C THR A 58 5.75 -6.82 13.91
N LEU A 59 6.01 -5.65 14.49
CA LEU A 59 4.99 -4.63 14.75
C LEU A 59 4.36 -4.13 13.45
N GLN A 60 5.18 -3.82 12.43
CA GLN A 60 4.71 -3.43 11.10
C GLN A 60 3.78 -4.50 10.51
N THR A 61 4.18 -5.77 10.59
CA THR A 61 3.40 -6.90 10.07
C THR A 61 2.07 -7.06 10.82
N ALA A 62 2.09 -6.99 12.15
CA ALA A 62 0.88 -7.07 12.97
C ALA A 62 -0.11 -5.94 12.66
N ILE A 63 0.37 -4.70 12.54
CA ILE A 63 -0.44 -3.54 12.14
C ILE A 63 -1.00 -3.74 10.73
N GLY A 64 -0.17 -4.21 9.79
CA GLY A 64 -0.60 -4.50 8.41
C GLY A 64 -1.73 -5.53 8.34
N PHE A 65 -1.63 -6.62 9.11
CA PHE A 65 -2.69 -7.63 9.19
C PHE A 65 -3.96 -7.09 9.85
N LEU A 66 -3.84 -6.30 10.91
CA LEU A 66 -4.98 -5.67 11.56
C LEU A 66 -5.71 -4.73 10.57
N LEU A 67 -4.97 -3.86 9.89
CA LEU A 67 -5.51 -2.96 8.86
C LEU A 67 -6.16 -3.73 7.72
N THR A 68 -5.55 -4.82 7.26
CA THR A 68 -6.13 -5.68 6.20
C THR A 68 -7.45 -6.29 6.66
N THR A 69 -7.49 -6.80 7.90
CA THR A 69 -8.70 -7.40 8.50
C THR A 69 -9.84 -6.40 8.61
N VAL A 70 -9.54 -5.17 9.06
CA VAL A 70 -10.52 -4.08 9.13
C VAL A 70 -10.98 -3.67 7.72
N SER A 71 -10.06 -3.54 6.77
CA SER A 71 -10.36 -3.10 5.40
C SER A 71 -11.26 -4.10 4.66
N ILE A 72 -10.99 -5.40 4.79
CA ILE A 72 -11.81 -6.45 4.18
C ILE A 72 -13.26 -6.39 4.68
N GLN A 73 -13.46 -6.11 5.97
CA GLN A 73 -14.79 -5.98 6.57
C GLN A 73 -15.45 -4.64 6.21
N ALA A 74 -14.67 -3.56 6.09
CA ALA A 74 -15.18 -2.23 5.79
C ALA A 74 -15.65 -2.08 4.34
N VAL A 75 -14.95 -2.67 3.36
CA VAL A 75 -15.29 -2.55 1.93
C VAL A 75 -16.74 -2.92 1.59
N PRO A 76 -17.28 -4.09 2.00
CA PRO A 76 -18.67 -4.43 1.70
C PRO A 76 -19.66 -3.49 2.41
N MET A 77 -19.38 -3.10 3.66
CA MET A 77 -20.20 -2.12 4.38
C MET A 77 -20.25 -0.78 3.63
N ILE A 78 -19.10 -0.28 3.15
CA ILE A 78 -19.03 0.93 2.33
C ILE A 78 -19.81 0.73 1.02
N ALA A 79 -19.68 -0.44 0.38
CA ALA A 79 -20.41 -0.75 -0.84
C ALA A 79 -21.94 -0.72 -0.65
N GLU A 80 -22.46 -1.08 0.52
CA GLU A 80 -23.90 -0.97 0.83
C GLU A 80 -24.38 0.49 0.85
N PHE A 81 -23.54 1.43 1.32
CA PHE A 81 -23.92 2.85 1.39
C PHE A 81 -23.71 3.61 0.08
N VAL A 82 -22.64 3.32 -0.67
CA VAL A 82 -22.24 4.13 -1.85
C VAL A 82 -22.16 3.33 -3.15
N GLY A 83 -22.39 2.02 -3.11
CA GLY A 83 -22.28 1.10 -4.25
C GLY A 83 -20.86 0.61 -4.51
N TRP A 84 -20.76 -0.54 -5.18
CA TRP A 84 -19.48 -1.20 -5.51
C TRP A 84 -18.53 -0.35 -6.36
N GLN A 85 -19.06 0.56 -7.18
CA GLN A 85 -18.27 1.51 -7.96
C GLN A 85 -17.37 2.39 -7.09
N TRP A 86 -17.76 2.74 -5.86
CA TRP A 86 -16.98 3.61 -4.97
C TRP A 86 -16.33 2.86 -3.80
N ALA A 87 -16.61 1.56 -3.65
CA ALA A 87 -16.20 0.77 -2.49
C ALA A 87 -14.67 0.71 -2.28
N PHE A 88 -13.89 0.79 -3.37
CA PHE A 88 -12.43 0.73 -3.33
C PHE A 88 -11.77 2.12 -3.22
N ALA A 89 -12.49 3.22 -3.45
CA ALA A 89 -11.91 4.55 -3.43
C ALA A 89 -11.28 4.94 -2.06
N PRO A 90 -11.87 4.57 -0.91
CA PRO A 90 -11.25 4.83 0.40
C PRO A 90 -9.90 4.14 0.59
N LEU A 91 -9.62 3.05 -0.13
CA LEU A 91 -8.33 2.37 -0.05
C LEU A 91 -7.18 3.23 -0.57
N ALA A 92 -7.46 4.26 -1.39
CA ALA A 92 -6.47 5.23 -1.86
C ALA A 92 -5.78 5.98 -0.72
N VAL A 93 -6.40 6.08 0.46
CA VAL A 93 -5.80 6.71 1.65
C VAL A 93 -4.47 6.05 2.02
N GLY A 94 -4.36 4.72 1.94
CA GLY A 94 -3.13 3.99 2.22
C GLY A 94 -1.95 4.42 1.33
N PRO A 95 -2.10 4.32 -0.01
CA PRO A 95 -1.12 4.82 -0.96
C PRO A 95 -0.76 6.30 -0.81
N ILE A 96 -1.73 7.17 -0.48
CA ILE A 96 -1.47 8.60 -0.24
C ILE A 96 -0.56 8.77 0.98
N VAL A 97 -0.95 8.22 2.13
CA VAL A 97 -0.18 8.31 3.38
C VAL A 97 1.21 7.70 3.20
N GLY A 98 1.28 6.52 2.58
CA GLY A 98 2.55 5.86 2.34
C GLY A 98 3.48 6.63 1.38
N THR A 99 2.92 7.28 0.35
CA THR A 99 3.69 8.16 -0.54
C THR A 99 4.26 9.35 0.22
N VAL A 100 3.44 10.02 1.05
CA VAL A 100 3.90 11.15 1.87
C VAL A 100 5.01 10.71 2.83
N SER A 101 4.85 9.59 3.52
CA SER A 101 5.88 9.03 4.41
C SER A 101 7.18 8.75 3.67
N MET A 102 7.11 8.11 2.50
CA MET A 102 8.29 7.83 1.68
C MET A 102 8.97 9.09 1.16
N LEU A 103 8.21 10.15 0.84
CA LEU A 103 8.77 11.45 0.46
C LEU A 103 9.48 12.12 1.64
N THR A 104 8.96 12.01 2.86
CA THR A 104 9.64 12.56 4.05
C THR A 104 10.97 11.87 4.35
N LEU A 105 11.12 10.60 3.98
CA LEU A 105 12.37 9.84 4.15
C LEU A 105 13.45 10.20 3.12
N ARG A 106 13.14 11.03 2.10
CA ARG A 106 14.13 11.49 1.11
C ARG A 106 15.11 12.56 1.63
N GLY A 107 15.00 12.96 2.91
CA GLY A 107 15.92 13.91 3.52
C GLY A 107 17.36 13.37 3.59
N PRO A 108 18.40 14.23 3.64
CA PRO A 108 19.81 13.82 3.52
C PRO A 108 20.24 12.74 4.53
N SER A 109 19.78 12.81 5.77
CA SER A 109 20.20 11.89 6.84
C SER A 109 19.58 10.49 6.75
N ALA A 110 18.34 10.38 6.26
CA ALA A 110 17.66 9.10 6.08
C ALA A 110 18.00 8.47 4.72
N ALA A 111 18.17 9.28 3.67
CA ALA A 111 18.57 8.82 2.35
C ALA A 111 19.97 8.17 2.36
N THR A 112 20.91 8.69 3.15
CA THR A 112 22.26 8.08 3.32
C THR A 112 22.24 6.81 4.19
N ARG A 113 21.10 6.41 4.76
CA ARG A 113 20.97 5.15 5.50
C ARG A 113 20.12 4.11 4.78
N LEU A 114 19.30 4.55 3.82
CA LEU A 114 18.52 3.67 2.96
C LEU A 114 19.38 3.20 1.77
N ALA A 115 19.16 1.97 1.30
CA ALA A 115 19.91 1.32 0.23
C ALA A 115 21.42 1.24 0.48
N ASP A 116 21.82 0.75 1.66
CA ASP A 116 23.22 0.53 2.06
C ASP A 116 24.10 1.79 2.14
N GLY A 117 23.52 2.98 1.99
CA GLY A 117 24.07 4.27 2.40
C GLY A 117 25.33 4.80 1.69
N ASN A 118 26.22 3.94 1.20
CA ASN A 118 27.41 4.28 0.43
C ASN A 118 28.17 3.00 0.00
N LYS A 119 27.60 2.16 -0.87
CA LYS A 119 28.36 1.19 -1.67
C LYS A 119 27.94 1.26 -3.12
#